data_AF-A0A388SW48-F1
#
_entry.id   AF-A0A388SW48-F1
#
_cell.length_a   1.000
_cell.length_b   1.000
_cell.length_c   1.000
_cell.angle_alpha   90.00
_cell.angle_beta   90.00
_cell.angle_gamma   90.00
#
_symmetry.space_group_name_H-M   'P 1'
#
loop_
_entity.id
_entity.type
_entity.pdbx_description
1 polymer ?
#
loop_
_entity_poly.entity_id
_entity_poly.type
_entity_poly.pdbx_seq_one_letter_code
_entity_poly.pdbx_strand_id
1 'polypeptide(L)'
;MTPPAPSVRAPRPDGTPAAATVRAAVPDTLPFAFHGNGYTALDLPERLRPWRDRPTPWPAVTPDTTHTYLDPDGAIMYRPRRSSPGYDQPVTQIQFGLGCVTGYRVEKDPARRAVFLKRAKAQAKRLIDKHVEARGAWYFPYPFDFTHGSHSGISYRAPWYSGMAQGEAISLFVQLAGLDGVTPEERTLYRAAADGAFASLLRADDGEPWVVNRDDAGYLWIQEYPVDPPGTSDRTYNGMVFAMLGLWDYVRTTGNALAARLYDGACTTVDHYFPTLRNRRWASYYCLTHRIPTPSYHQHHISLYRQLHWQTGSPRFAHMSDLLTDDHPSGLLPEGSPVVLAAGRHVLYRYDTGADGDFAAAKGDAELARRTVSLPRTTRVTANRRRRIMGRGVAYRIDSGAHAGWWAGESHPRCRLLGEYLPSDYRPGRTLTFPAGRAVACHRYGADGTATATRTVAFDRASDAPFDRRSVVDGRPMCRIAGGALAGYWVHAGDVVTDGH
;
A
#
# COMPACT_ATOMS: atom_id res chain seq x y z
N MET A 1 -3.36 16.32 19.17
CA MET A 1 -4.56 15.50 18.93
C MET A 1 -5.38 15.54 20.21
N THR A 2 -6.53 16.21 20.19
CA THR A 2 -7.41 16.30 21.37
C THR A 2 -8.06 14.93 21.59
N PRO A 3 -8.02 14.35 22.80
CA PRO A 3 -8.59 13.01 23.03
C PRO A 3 -10.10 13.03 22.76
N PRO A 4 -10.64 12.07 21.98
CA PRO A 4 -12.08 11.93 21.85
C PRO A 4 -12.66 11.50 23.20
N ALA A 5 -13.77 12.12 23.59
CA ALA A 5 -14.51 11.73 24.78
C ALA A 5 -15.19 10.37 24.52
N PRO A 6 -15.03 9.36 25.38
CA PRO A 6 -15.88 8.18 25.32
C PRO A 6 -17.32 8.63 25.59
N SER A 7 -18.21 8.49 24.61
CA SER A 7 -19.60 8.87 24.79
C SER A 7 -20.38 7.73 25.47
N VAL A 8 -21.01 8.08 26.59
CA VAL A 8 -22.21 7.38 27.06
C VAL A 8 -23.29 7.67 26.02
N ARG A 9 -24.07 6.65 25.62
CA ARG A 9 -25.19 6.75 24.67
C ARG A 9 -26.03 7.98 24.96
N ALA A 10 -25.85 9.05 24.19
CA ALA A 10 -26.76 10.18 24.14
C ALA A 10 -27.73 9.94 22.98
N PRO A 11 -29.05 10.15 23.18
CA PRO A 11 -30.02 10.09 22.09
C PRO A 11 -29.64 11.08 20.98
N ARG A 12 -29.97 10.75 19.73
CA ARG A 12 -29.78 11.67 18.61
C ARG A 12 -30.59 12.98 18.85
N PRO A 13 -30.11 14.14 18.37
CA PRO A 13 -30.80 15.43 18.54
C PRO A 13 -32.19 15.51 17.87
N ASP A 14 -32.53 14.54 17.03
CA ASP A 14 -33.80 14.46 16.29
C ASP A 14 -34.82 13.49 16.93
N GLY A 15 -34.47 12.80 18.03
CA GLY A 15 -35.36 11.84 18.67
C GLY A 15 -35.69 10.60 17.83
N THR A 16 -35.00 10.39 16.69
CA THR A 16 -35.25 9.24 15.83
C THR A 16 -34.56 8.01 16.42
N PRO A 17 -35.28 6.88 16.63
CA PRO A 17 -34.67 5.65 17.13
C PRO A 17 -33.46 5.22 16.29
N ALA A 18 -32.51 4.52 16.94
CA ALA A 18 -31.44 3.82 16.22
C ALA A 18 -32.06 3.00 15.07
N ALA A 19 -31.42 3.02 13.89
CA ALA A 19 -31.92 2.38 12.69
C ALA A 19 -32.45 0.98 13.03
N ALA A 20 -33.75 0.80 12.84
CA ALA A 20 -34.40 -0.48 13.05
C ALA A 20 -33.65 -1.55 12.25
N THR A 21 -33.47 -2.72 12.87
CA THR A 21 -32.99 -3.96 12.26
C THR A 21 -33.97 -4.39 11.16
N VAL A 22 -33.95 -3.70 10.03
CA VAL A 22 -34.68 -4.11 8.84
C VAL A 22 -33.89 -5.27 8.24
N ARG A 23 -34.44 -6.49 8.39
CA ARG A 23 -34.02 -7.68 7.63
C ARG A 23 -34.36 -7.45 6.15
N ALA A 24 -33.56 -6.64 5.47
CA ALA A 24 -33.59 -6.56 4.01
C ALA A 24 -32.87 -7.80 3.44
N ALA A 25 -33.44 -8.42 2.39
CA ALA A 25 -32.74 -9.49 1.69
C ALA A 25 -31.42 -8.98 1.09
N VAL A 26 -30.37 -9.80 1.14
CA VAL A 26 -29.11 -9.51 0.43
C VAL A 26 -29.42 -9.47 -1.07
N PRO A 27 -28.99 -8.43 -1.81
CA PRO A 27 -29.29 -8.33 -3.23
C PRO A 27 -28.64 -9.50 -3.99
N ASP A 28 -29.39 -10.08 -4.91
CA ASP A 28 -28.89 -11.02 -5.92
C ASP A 28 -28.33 -10.31 -7.16
N THR A 29 -28.58 -8.99 -7.26
CA THR A 29 -28.10 -8.09 -8.31
C THR A 29 -27.59 -6.78 -7.70
N LEU A 30 -26.62 -6.12 -8.36
CA LEU A 30 -26.13 -4.82 -7.87
C LEU A 30 -27.19 -3.73 -8.12
N PRO A 31 -27.59 -2.95 -7.11
CA PRO A 31 -28.66 -1.96 -7.24
C PRO A 31 -28.26 -0.73 -8.09
N PHE A 32 -27.05 -0.69 -8.62
CA PHE A 32 -26.50 0.42 -9.41
C PHE A 32 -25.56 -0.12 -10.50
N ALA A 33 -25.44 0.66 -11.58
CA ALA A 33 -24.52 0.39 -12.69
C ALA A 33 -23.30 1.33 -12.61
N PHE A 34 -22.13 0.80 -12.94
CA PHE A 34 -20.86 1.53 -12.92
C PHE A 34 -19.96 1.05 -14.06
N HIS A 35 -18.93 1.83 -14.38
CA HIS A 35 -17.93 1.46 -15.39
C HIS A 35 -17.13 0.23 -14.97
N GLY A 36 -16.85 -0.65 -15.94
CA GLY A 36 -15.99 -1.81 -15.81
C GLY A 36 -15.16 -2.00 -17.08
N ASN A 37 -13.91 -2.42 -16.92
CA ASN A 37 -12.94 -2.61 -18.02
C ASN A 37 -12.57 -4.10 -18.20
N GLY A 38 -13.25 -5.01 -17.49
CA GLY A 38 -13.01 -6.44 -17.60
C GLY A 38 -11.77 -6.93 -16.82
N TYR A 39 -11.38 -6.22 -15.77
CA TYR A 39 -10.33 -6.68 -14.85
C TYR A 39 -10.78 -7.94 -14.09
N THR A 40 -9.93 -8.96 -14.06
CA THR A 40 -10.23 -10.23 -13.38
C THR A 40 -9.30 -10.48 -12.21
N ALA A 41 -9.81 -11.05 -11.12
CA ALA A 41 -9.01 -11.51 -9.98
C ALA A 41 -8.28 -12.83 -10.32
N LEU A 42 -7.05 -12.73 -10.80
CA LEU A 42 -6.16 -13.85 -11.08
C LEU A 42 -5.75 -14.57 -9.80
N ASP A 43 -5.48 -15.87 -9.91
CA ASP A 43 -4.85 -16.62 -8.81
C ASP A 43 -3.39 -16.21 -8.64
N LEU A 44 -2.95 -16.18 -7.39
CA LEU A 44 -1.61 -15.74 -7.01
C LEU A 44 -0.87 -16.82 -6.24
N PRO A 45 0.44 -16.99 -6.48
CA PRO A 45 1.30 -17.77 -5.60
C PRO A 45 1.16 -17.30 -4.16
N GLU A 46 1.16 -18.23 -3.20
CA GLU A 46 0.83 -17.96 -1.79
C GLU A 46 1.53 -16.73 -1.21
N ARG A 47 2.83 -16.52 -1.49
CA ARG A 47 3.61 -15.37 -0.98
C ARG A 47 3.22 -14.00 -1.54
N LEU A 48 2.47 -13.95 -2.64
CA LEU A 48 2.03 -12.71 -3.31
C LEU A 48 0.54 -12.41 -3.05
N ARG A 49 -0.17 -13.32 -2.38
CA ARG A 49 -1.56 -13.09 -2.01
C ARG A 49 -1.68 -11.87 -1.08
N PRO A 50 -2.86 -11.23 -1.02
CA PRO A 50 -3.07 -10.07 -0.16
C PRO A 50 -2.58 -10.28 1.28
N TRP A 51 -2.04 -9.22 1.88
CA TRP A 51 -1.58 -9.16 3.29
C TRP A 51 -0.29 -9.93 3.62
N ARG A 52 0.30 -10.67 2.66
CA ARG A 52 1.53 -11.44 2.90
C ARG A 52 2.78 -10.58 3.12
N ASP A 53 2.75 -9.33 2.67
CA ASP A 53 3.84 -8.36 2.84
C ASP A 53 3.87 -7.71 4.23
N ARG A 54 2.95 -8.09 5.14
CA ARG A 54 2.76 -7.41 6.44
C ARG A 54 2.55 -8.38 7.61
N PRO A 55 3.44 -9.36 7.83
CA PRO A 55 3.36 -10.20 9.03
C PRO A 55 3.54 -9.35 10.29
N THR A 56 2.74 -9.63 11.33
CA THR A 56 3.05 -9.16 12.68
C THR A 56 4.33 -9.87 13.13
N PRO A 57 5.44 -9.15 13.39
CA PRO A 57 6.66 -9.80 13.84
C PRO A 57 6.50 -10.29 15.28
N TRP A 58 7.26 -11.33 15.68
CA TRP A 58 7.16 -11.91 17.02
C TRP A 58 7.24 -10.88 18.17
N PRO A 59 8.16 -9.88 18.16
CA PRO A 59 8.20 -8.84 19.20
C PRO A 59 6.94 -7.97 19.29
N ALA A 60 6.10 -7.97 18.26
CA ALA A 60 4.86 -7.17 18.20
C ALA A 60 3.58 -8.00 18.38
N VAL A 61 3.67 -9.31 18.68
CA VAL A 61 2.48 -10.19 18.86
C VAL A 61 1.72 -9.92 20.17
N THR A 62 2.35 -9.21 21.11
CA THR A 62 1.75 -8.73 22.35
C THR A 62 2.05 -7.24 22.48
N PRO A 63 1.39 -6.38 21.68
CA PRO A 63 1.66 -4.96 21.70
C PRO A 63 1.27 -4.36 23.06
N ASP A 64 2.13 -3.51 23.61
CA ASP A 64 1.82 -2.54 24.67
C ASP A 64 2.57 -1.24 24.36
N THR A 65 2.10 -0.55 23.33
CA THR A 65 2.68 0.71 22.85
C THR A 65 1.95 1.89 23.45
N THR A 66 2.43 3.11 23.20
CA THR A 66 1.69 4.34 23.55
C THR A 66 0.27 4.35 23.02
N HIS A 67 0.02 3.74 21.85
CA HIS A 67 -1.24 3.86 21.12
C HIS A 67 -2.07 2.59 21.03
N THR A 68 -1.49 1.44 21.37
CA THR A 68 -2.18 0.15 21.26
C THR A 68 -1.81 -0.78 22.39
N TYR A 69 -2.75 -1.62 22.83
CA TYR A 69 -2.50 -2.69 23.79
C TYR A 69 -3.47 -3.85 23.54
N LEU A 70 -3.21 -5.03 24.12
CA LEU A 70 -4.19 -6.12 24.14
C LEU A 70 -5.06 -6.03 25.39
N ASP A 71 -6.37 -6.14 25.23
CA ASP A 71 -7.29 -6.30 26.35
C ASP A 71 -7.24 -7.73 26.94
N PRO A 72 -7.98 -8.02 28.03
CA PRO A 72 -7.98 -9.36 28.65
C PRO A 72 -8.40 -10.50 27.72
N ASP A 73 -9.26 -10.23 26.72
CA ASP A 73 -9.68 -11.21 25.72
C ASP A 73 -8.61 -11.41 24.62
N GLY A 74 -7.59 -10.55 24.60
CA GLY A 74 -6.54 -10.53 23.60
C GLY A 74 -6.89 -9.76 22.34
N ALA A 75 -7.98 -8.98 22.34
CA ALA A 75 -8.31 -8.05 21.27
C ALA A 75 -7.39 -6.82 21.34
N ILE A 76 -6.87 -6.36 20.22
CA ILE A 76 -6.08 -5.13 20.19
C ILE A 76 -7.02 -3.93 20.33
N MET A 77 -6.69 -3.05 21.26
CA MET A 77 -7.41 -1.82 21.54
C MET A 77 -6.55 -0.63 21.15
N TYR A 78 -7.16 0.36 20.51
CA TYR A 78 -6.51 1.64 20.26
C TYR A 78 -6.71 2.58 21.45
N ARG A 79 -5.70 3.37 21.79
CA ARG A 79 -5.77 4.47 22.76
C ARG A 79 -4.98 5.67 22.23
N PRO A 80 -5.41 6.92 22.47
CA PRO A 80 -4.68 8.10 22.02
C PRO A 80 -3.37 8.33 22.80
N ARG A 81 -3.28 7.82 24.03
CA ARG A 81 -2.09 7.84 24.89
C ARG A 81 -2.16 6.72 25.91
N ARG A 82 -1.01 6.34 26.50
CA ARG A 82 -0.90 5.20 27.43
C ARG A 82 -1.88 5.24 28.60
N SER A 83 -2.21 6.43 29.11
CA SER A 83 -3.13 6.62 30.24
C SER A 83 -4.62 6.66 29.86
N SER A 84 -4.96 6.68 28.58
CA SER A 84 -6.36 6.72 28.14
C SER A 84 -6.96 5.31 28.05
N PRO A 85 -8.27 5.16 28.34
CA PRO A 85 -8.96 3.91 28.07
C PRO A 85 -8.88 3.58 26.58
N GLY A 86 -8.77 2.29 26.27
CA GLY A 86 -8.82 1.80 24.90
C GLY A 86 -10.24 1.73 24.37
N TYR A 87 -10.37 1.79 23.05
CA TYR A 87 -11.62 1.56 22.33
C TYR A 87 -11.41 0.66 21.11
N ASP A 88 -12.49 0.02 20.67
CA ASP A 88 -12.49 -0.79 19.45
C ASP A 88 -12.24 0.13 18.24
N GLN A 89 -11.28 -0.25 17.41
CA GLN A 89 -10.96 0.44 16.16
C GLN A 89 -10.85 -0.66 15.10
N PRO A 90 -11.91 -0.87 14.29
CA PRO A 90 -12.03 -2.04 13.42
C PRO A 90 -10.80 -2.29 12.53
N VAL A 91 -10.30 -1.28 11.78
CA VAL A 91 -9.11 -1.44 10.93
C VAL A 91 -7.87 -1.90 11.71
N THR A 92 -7.66 -1.42 12.94
CA THR A 92 -6.51 -1.79 13.78
C THR A 92 -6.63 -3.25 14.21
N GLN A 93 -7.83 -3.66 14.60
CA GLN A 93 -8.14 -5.05 14.94
C GLN A 93 -7.95 -5.97 13.73
N ILE A 94 -8.48 -5.56 12.59
CA ILE A 94 -8.42 -6.34 11.35
C ILE A 94 -6.98 -6.49 10.87
N GLN A 95 -6.23 -5.39 10.74
CA GLN A 95 -4.85 -5.43 10.25
C GLN A 95 -3.91 -6.17 11.22
N PHE A 96 -4.09 -6.02 12.54
CA PHE A 96 -3.36 -6.84 13.50
C PHE A 96 -3.70 -8.32 13.37
N GLY A 97 -4.98 -8.65 13.20
CA GLY A 97 -5.45 -10.01 12.97
C GLY A 97 -4.86 -10.63 11.70
N LEU A 98 -4.88 -9.90 10.58
CA LEU A 98 -4.28 -10.32 9.29
C LEU A 98 -2.76 -10.45 9.36
N GLY A 99 -2.09 -9.55 10.09
CA GLY A 99 -0.68 -9.66 10.39
C GLY A 99 -0.35 -10.92 11.20
N CYS A 100 -1.18 -11.26 12.18
CA CYS A 100 -1.07 -12.51 12.94
C CYS A 100 -1.40 -13.75 12.11
N VAL A 101 -2.38 -13.69 11.20
CA VAL A 101 -2.64 -14.77 10.22
C VAL A 101 -1.41 -15.00 9.34
N THR A 102 -0.77 -13.94 8.86
CA THR A 102 0.47 -14.07 8.06
C THR A 102 1.63 -14.59 8.91
N GLY A 103 1.77 -14.13 10.15
CA GLY A 103 2.74 -14.66 11.11
C GLY A 103 2.57 -16.16 11.37
N TYR A 104 1.32 -16.62 11.53
CA TYR A 104 0.97 -18.04 11.71
C TYR A 104 1.41 -18.93 10.53
N ARG A 105 1.35 -18.41 9.30
CA ARG A 105 1.74 -19.16 8.09
C ARG A 105 3.25 -19.36 7.97
N VAL A 106 4.05 -18.45 8.51
CA VAL A 106 5.51 -18.45 8.32
C VAL A 106 6.29 -18.87 9.57
N GLU A 107 5.67 -18.81 10.75
CA GLU A 107 6.28 -19.24 12.01
C GLU A 107 6.44 -20.77 12.05
N LYS A 108 7.64 -21.21 12.43
CA LYS A 108 8.02 -22.63 12.49
C LYS A 108 7.94 -23.17 13.92
N ASP A 109 8.12 -22.32 14.93
CA ASP A 109 7.99 -22.74 16.33
C ASP A 109 6.51 -22.99 16.67
N PRO A 110 6.11 -24.20 17.10
CA PRO A 110 4.71 -24.52 17.33
C PRO A 110 4.03 -23.67 18.41
N ALA A 111 4.77 -23.28 19.46
CA ALA A 111 4.22 -22.49 20.55
C ALA A 111 3.97 -21.04 20.11
N ARG A 112 4.93 -20.44 19.41
CA ARG A 112 4.77 -19.10 18.82
C ARG A 112 3.68 -19.07 17.77
N ARG A 113 3.65 -20.09 16.91
CA ARG A 113 2.62 -20.28 15.88
C ARG A 113 1.23 -20.31 16.54
N ALA A 114 1.03 -21.08 17.61
CA ALA A 114 -0.24 -21.10 18.33
C ALA A 114 -0.65 -19.72 18.90
N VAL A 115 0.32 -18.92 19.38
CA VAL A 115 0.04 -17.55 19.85
C VAL A 115 -0.47 -16.66 18.71
N PHE A 116 0.17 -16.68 17.54
CA PHE A 116 -0.31 -15.91 16.39
C PHE A 116 -1.75 -16.26 16.03
N LEU A 117 -2.08 -17.55 15.96
CA LEU A 117 -3.44 -17.98 15.68
C LEU A 117 -4.43 -17.51 16.76
N LYS A 118 -4.07 -17.65 18.04
CA LYS A 118 -4.89 -17.16 19.16
C LYS A 118 -5.18 -15.66 19.02
N ARG A 119 -4.17 -14.85 18.66
CA ARG A 119 -4.35 -13.40 18.46
C ARG A 119 -5.26 -13.09 17.29
N ALA A 120 -5.09 -13.76 16.15
CA ALA A 120 -5.95 -13.56 15.00
C ALA A 120 -7.42 -13.94 15.30
N LYS A 121 -7.64 -15.08 15.98
CA LYS A 121 -8.97 -15.52 16.43
C LYS A 121 -9.63 -14.52 17.38
N ALA A 122 -8.87 -13.93 18.30
CA ALA A 122 -9.39 -12.91 19.22
C ALA A 122 -9.91 -11.66 18.47
N GLN A 123 -9.22 -11.23 17.41
CA GLN A 123 -9.68 -10.08 16.61
C GLN A 123 -10.96 -10.41 15.85
N ALA A 124 -11.00 -11.58 15.19
CA ALA A 124 -12.20 -12.04 14.50
C ALA A 124 -13.39 -12.18 15.45
N LYS A 125 -13.18 -12.76 16.64
CA LYS A 125 -14.22 -12.86 17.66
C LYS A 125 -14.73 -11.47 18.06
N ARG A 126 -13.84 -10.51 18.33
CA ARG A 126 -14.25 -9.15 18.71
C ARG A 126 -15.09 -8.48 17.62
N LEU A 127 -14.71 -8.61 16.35
CA LEU A 127 -15.48 -8.06 15.22
C LEU A 127 -16.85 -8.72 15.09
N ILE A 128 -16.92 -10.06 15.22
CA ILE A 128 -18.17 -10.81 15.20
C ILE A 128 -19.07 -10.42 16.37
N ASP A 129 -18.55 -10.29 17.58
CA ASP A 129 -19.35 -9.92 18.75
C ASP A 129 -19.89 -8.48 18.68
N LYS A 130 -19.17 -7.58 18.00
CA LYS A 130 -19.45 -6.14 17.98
C LYS A 130 -20.11 -5.64 16.70
N HIS A 131 -20.28 -6.49 15.68
CA HIS A 131 -20.90 -6.06 14.44
C HIS A 131 -22.33 -5.56 14.69
N VAL A 132 -22.78 -4.69 13.81
CA VAL A 132 -24.17 -4.24 13.73
C VAL A 132 -24.79 -4.85 12.48
N GLU A 133 -25.89 -5.56 12.64
CA GLU A 133 -26.72 -5.95 11.50
C GLU A 133 -27.60 -4.78 11.09
N ALA A 134 -27.41 -4.31 9.86
CA ALA A 134 -28.26 -3.30 9.25
C ALA A 134 -28.41 -3.62 7.77
N ARG A 135 -29.60 -3.38 7.21
CA ARG A 135 -29.86 -3.61 5.78
C ARG A 135 -29.42 -5.01 5.33
N GLY A 136 -29.65 -6.05 6.16
CA GLY A 136 -29.26 -7.43 5.87
C GLY A 136 -27.75 -7.68 5.71
N ALA A 137 -26.90 -6.81 6.24
CA ALA A 137 -25.44 -6.91 6.17
C ALA A 137 -24.81 -6.63 7.53
N TRP A 138 -23.55 -7.06 7.69
CA TRP A 138 -22.75 -6.81 8.89
C TRP A 138 -21.89 -5.58 8.70
N TYR A 139 -22.01 -4.63 9.62
CA TYR A 139 -21.20 -3.42 9.68
C TYR A 139 -20.33 -3.41 10.93
N PHE A 140 -19.06 -3.01 10.81
CA PHE A 140 -18.13 -2.93 11.93
C PHE A 140 -18.06 -1.49 12.47
N PRO A 141 -18.72 -1.17 13.61
CA PRO A 141 -18.88 0.19 14.07
C PRO A 141 -17.59 0.74 14.69
N TYR A 142 -17.31 2.01 14.41
CA TYR A 142 -16.34 2.81 15.16
C TYR A 142 -17.09 3.52 16.32
N PRO A 143 -16.86 3.14 17.58
CA PRO A 143 -17.65 3.59 18.73
C PRO A 143 -17.20 4.96 19.30
N PHE A 144 -16.51 5.77 18.50
CA PHE A 144 -15.96 7.05 18.92
C PHE A 144 -16.16 8.13 17.86
N ASP A 145 -16.29 9.36 18.32
CA ASP A 145 -16.34 10.53 17.45
C ASP A 145 -14.98 10.76 16.80
N PHE A 146 -14.97 11.06 15.52
CA PHE A 146 -13.73 11.23 14.75
C PHE A 146 -13.76 12.53 13.96
N THR A 147 -12.66 13.26 13.97
CA THR A 147 -12.43 14.40 13.08
C THR A 147 -11.05 14.24 12.45
N HIS A 148 -10.97 14.30 11.12
CA HIS A 148 -9.70 14.11 10.43
C HIS A 148 -8.85 15.38 10.56
N GLY A 149 -7.69 15.27 11.22
CA GLY A 149 -6.88 16.43 11.60
C GLY A 149 -6.23 17.20 10.45
N SER A 150 -6.18 16.62 9.24
CA SER A 150 -5.56 17.26 8.06
C SER A 150 -6.49 17.38 6.86
N HIS A 151 -7.63 16.69 6.85
CA HIS A 151 -8.55 16.63 5.71
C HIS A 151 -9.89 17.15 6.23
N SER A 152 -10.18 18.42 5.89
CA SER A 152 -11.37 19.11 6.35
C SER A 152 -12.66 18.40 5.92
N GLY A 153 -13.79 18.67 6.58
CA GLY A 153 -15.08 18.10 6.17
C GLY A 153 -15.30 16.63 6.59
N ILE A 154 -14.28 15.92 7.08
CA ILE A 154 -14.46 14.61 7.71
C ILE A 154 -14.67 14.79 9.22
N SER A 155 -15.93 14.68 9.65
CA SER A 155 -16.31 14.68 11.05
C SER A 155 -17.48 13.73 11.30
N TYR A 156 -17.30 12.77 12.21
CA TYR A 156 -18.28 11.74 12.52
C TYR A 156 -18.67 11.75 13.99
N ARG A 157 -19.95 11.47 14.23
CA ARG A 157 -20.44 11.00 15.53
C ARG A 157 -20.50 9.48 15.53
N ALA A 158 -20.17 8.88 16.67
CA ALA A 158 -20.30 7.44 16.85
C ALA A 158 -21.77 6.96 16.80
N PRO A 159 -22.04 5.73 16.30
CA PRO A 159 -21.13 4.91 15.53
C PRO A 159 -21.04 5.39 14.08
N TRP A 160 -19.86 5.28 13.48
CA TRP A 160 -19.66 5.45 12.03
C TRP A 160 -18.98 4.21 11.45
N TYR A 161 -18.95 4.09 10.12
CA TYR A 161 -18.51 2.90 9.40
C TYR A 161 -17.53 3.25 8.29
N SER A 162 -16.72 2.29 7.87
CA SER A 162 -15.68 2.48 6.86
C SER A 162 -15.69 1.35 5.84
N GLY A 163 -15.74 1.67 4.55
CA GLY A 163 -15.64 0.69 3.47
C GLY A 163 -14.30 -0.04 3.45
N MET A 164 -13.23 0.61 3.92
CA MET A 164 -11.94 -0.04 4.19
C MET A 164 -12.11 -1.14 5.23
N ALA A 165 -12.72 -0.84 6.39
CA ALA A 165 -12.96 -1.85 7.42
C ALA A 165 -13.81 -3.02 6.91
N GLN A 166 -14.85 -2.76 6.11
CA GLN A 166 -15.70 -3.81 5.54
C GLN A 166 -14.89 -4.76 4.66
N GLY A 167 -14.12 -4.24 3.70
CA GLY A 167 -13.32 -5.08 2.82
C GLY A 167 -12.14 -5.76 3.51
N GLU A 168 -11.46 -5.10 4.43
CA GLU A 168 -10.39 -5.75 5.21
C GLU A 168 -10.95 -6.87 6.10
N ALA A 169 -12.14 -6.70 6.70
CA ALA A 169 -12.77 -7.74 7.52
C ALA A 169 -13.10 -8.99 6.71
N ILE A 170 -13.56 -8.81 5.46
CA ILE A 170 -13.73 -9.93 4.51
C ILE A 170 -12.41 -10.70 4.35
N SER A 171 -11.29 -9.99 4.15
CA SER A 171 -9.96 -10.62 4.06
C SER A 171 -9.65 -11.42 5.33
N LEU A 172 -9.85 -10.84 6.52
CA LEU A 172 -9.55 -11.51 7.79
C LEU A 172 -10.34 -12.81 7.93
N PHE A 173 -11.64 -12.77 7.70
CA PHE A 173 -12.50 -13.93 7.86
C PHE A 173 -12.22 -15.01 6.82
N VAL A 174 -12.08 -14.64 5.54
CA VAL A 174 -11.74 -15.58 4.46
C VAL A 174 -10.41 -16.26 4.75
N GLN A 175 -9.39 -15.49 5.14
CA GLN A 175 -8.06 -16.04 5.37
C GLN A 175 -8.00 -16.91 6.63
N LEU A 176 -8.68 -16.54 7.72
CA LEU A 176 -8.82 -17.39 8.91
C LEU A 176 -9.52 -18.71 8.58
N ALA A 177 -10.63 -18.64 7.82
CA ALA A 177 -11.37 -19.81 7.37
C ALA A 177 -10.54 -20.75 6.47
N GLY A 178 -9.38 -20.32 5.99
CA GLY A 178 -8.45 -21.12 5.19
C GLY A 178 -7.31 -21.79 5.99
N LEU A 179 -7.18 -21.54 7.29
CA LEU A 179 -6.08 -22.09 8.08
C LEU A 179 -6.31 -23.55 8.50
N ASP A 180 -5.23 -24.26 8.79
CA ASP A 180 -5.21 -25.63 9.33
C ASP A 180 -5.53 -25.67 10.84
N GLY A 181 -5.26 -24.59 11.57
CA GLY A 181 -5.55 -24.49 13.01
C GLY A 181 -6.97 -24.05 13.39
N VAL A 182 -7.89 -23.92 12.43
CA VAL A 182 -9.31 -23.58 12.71
C VAL A 182 -10.22 -24.80 12.65
N THR A 183 -11.12 -24.93 13.61
CA THR A 183 -12.10 -26.03 13.66
C THR A 183 -13.14 -25.90 12.54
N PRO A 184 -13.89 -26.97 12.21
CA PRO A 184 -14.99 -26.88 11.25
C PRO A 184 -16.08 -25.84 11.62
N GLU A 185 -16.36 -25.69 12.91
CA GLU A 185 -17.36 -24.74 13.43
C GLU A 185 -16.86 -23.30 13.28
N GLU A 186 -15.61 -23.03 13.67
CA GLU A 186 -14.96 -21.73 13.46
C GLU A 186 -14.90 -21.38 11.97
N ARG A 187 -14.58 -22.36 11.11
CA ARG A 187 -14.53 -22.18 9.67
C ARG A 187 -15.90 -21.79 9.10
N THR A 188 -16.97 -22.41 9.58
CA THR A 188 -18.34 -22.08 9.19
C THR A 188 -18.72 -20.67 9.66
N LEU A 189 -18.40 -20.34 10.91
CA LEU A 189 -18.62 -19.02 11.48
C LEU A 189 -17.89 -17.92 10.70
N TYR A 190 -16.61 -18.12 10.37
CA TYR A 190 -15.83 -17.14 9.61
C TYR A 190 -16.34 -16.99 8.18
N ARG A 191 -16.79 -18.06 7.53
CA ARG A 191 -17.44 -17.94 6.21
C ARG A 191 -18.72 -17.12 6.28
N ALA A 192 -19.59 -17.38 7.26
CA ALA A 192 -20.80 -16.59 7.48
C ALA A 192 -20.49 -15.11 7.78
N ALA A 193 -19.44 -14.84 8.58
CA ALA A 193 -18.99 -13.48 8.85
C ALA A 193 -18.45 -12.77 7.60
N ALA A 194 -17.74 -13.49 6.72
CA ALA A 194 -17.30 -12.96 5.43
C ALA A 194 -18.49 -12.63 4.51
N ASP A 195 -19.50 -13.50 4.46
CA ASP A 195 -20.73 -13.27 3.69
C ASP A 195 -21.50 -12.05 4.22
N GLY A 196 -21.66 -11.94 5.54
CA GLY A 196 -22.29 -10.80 6.19
C GLY A 196 -21.56 -9.49 5.93
N ALA A 197 -20.22 -9.48 6.01
CA ALA A 197 -19.40 -8.31 5.68
C ALA A 197 -19.49 -7.95 4.19
N PHE A 198 -19.42 -8.94 3.29
CA PHE A 198 -19.54 -8.73 1.84
C PHE A 198 -20.90 -8.14 1.45
N ALA A 199 -21.98 -8.57 2.09
CA ALA A 199 -23.32 -8.04 1.86
C ALA A 199 -23.40 -6.51 2.04
N SER A 200 -22.54 -5.91 2.86
CA SER A 200 -22.48 -4.45 3.04
C SER A 200 -21.96 -3.71 1.80
N LEU A 201 -21.13 -4.36 0.98
CA LEU A 201 -20.58 -3.80 -0.26
C LEU A 201 -21.58 -3.88 -1.43
N LEU A 202 -22.68 -4.62 -1.25
CA LEU A 202 -23.79 -4.68 -2.20
C LEU A 202 -24.82 -3.56 -1.97
N ARG A 203 -24.64 -2.74 -0.93
CA ARG A 203 -25.56 -1.66 -0.57
C ARG A 203 -25.06 -0.33 -1.13
N ALA A 204 -25.95 0.37 -1.85
CA ALA A 204 -25.72 1.73 -2.31
C ALA A 204 -25.85 2.74 -1.16
N ASP A 205 -25.66 4.01 -1.50
CA ASP A 205 -25.84 5.21 -0.68
C ASP A 205 -27.30 5.71 -0.61
N ASP A 206 -28.26 4.84 -0.93
CA ASP A 206 -29.71 5.09 -0.85
C ASP A 206 -30.31 4.83 0.55
N GLY A 207 -29.46 4.58 1.55
CA GLY A 207 -29.87 4.41 2.94
C GLY A 207 -28.69 4.19 3.88
N GLU A 208 -28.94 4.33 5.18
CA GLU A 208 -27.91 4.23 6.21
C GLU A 208 -27.91 2.84 6.90
N PRO A 209 -26.74 2.27 7.23
CA PRO A 209 -25.40 2.73 6.85
C PRO A 209 -25.07 2.42 5.38
N TRP A 210 -24.15 3.20 4.80
CA TRP A 210 -23.57 2.95 3.48
C TRP A 210 -22.04 3.14 3.52
N VAL A 211 -21.37 2.44 2.60
CA VAL A 211 -19.91 2.56 2.39
C VAL A 211 -19.53 2.47 0.91
N VAL A 212 -20.51 2.26 0.03
CA VAL A 212 -20.33 2.17 -1.41
C VAL A 212 -21.22 3.20 -2.07
N ASN A 213 -20.66 3.94 -3.03
CA ASN A 213 -21.42 4.82 -3.88
C ASN A 213 -20.84 4.82 -5.31
N ARG A 214 -21.53 5.50 -6.20
CA ARG A 214 -21.05 5.84 -7.54
C ARG A 214 -20.87 7.35 -7.62
N ASP A 215 -19.80 7.83 -8.24
CA ASP A 215 -19.69 9.25 -8.55
C ASP A 215 -20.54 9.63 -9.78
N ASP A 216 -20.66 10.93 -10.03
CA ASP A 216 -21.44 11.47 -11.15
C ASP A 216 -20.90 11.03 -12.52
N ALA A 217 -19.61 10.69 -12.59
CA ALA A 217 -18.96 10.17 -13.78
C ALA A 217 -19.18 8.66 -13.97
N GLY A 218 -19.93 7.99 -13.09
CA GLY A 218 -20.29 6.58 -13.23
C GLY A 218 -19.27 5.59 -12.64
N TYR A 219 -18.30 6.05 -11.87
CA TYR A 219 -17.26 5.19 -11.28
C TYR A 219 -17.60 4.75 -9.86
N LEU A 220 -17.30 3.48 -9.56
CA LEU A 220 -17.56 2.84 -8.27
C LEU A 220 -16.54 3.29 -7.22
N TRP A 221 -17.01 3.70 -6.04
CA TRP A 221 -16.17 3.98 -4.89
C TRP A 221 -16.58 3.15 -3.68
N ILE A 222 -15.58 2.56 -3.01
CA ILE A 222 -15.70 2.03 -1.66
C ILE A 222 -15.06 3.05 -0.72
N GLN A 223 -15.89 3.77 0.04
CA GLN A 223 -15.46 4.93 0.82
C GLN A 223 -14.86 4.51 2.16
N GLU A 224 -13.59 4.87 2.42
CA GLU A 224 -13.01 4.75 3.77
C GLU A 224 -13.75 5.63 4.77
N TYR A 225 -14.19 6.81 4.31
CA TYR A 225 -14.92 7.81 5.07
C TYR A 225 -16.19 8.18 4.31
N PRO A 226 -17.31 7.44 4.49
CA PRO A 226 -18.60 7.79 3.88
C PRO A 226 -19.20 9.03 4.56
N VAL A 227 -19.11 10.17 3.87
CA VAL A 227 -19.64 11.48 4.32
C VAL A 227 -20.97 11.78 3.63
N ASP A 228 -21.93 12.31 4.41
CA ASP A 228 -23.22 12.85 3.95
C ASP A 228 -23.08 14.36 3.61
N PRO A 229 -23.53 14.84 2.43
CA PRO A 229 -24.17 14.08 1.35
C PRO A 229 -23.22 13.13 0.61
N PRO A 230 -23.71 11.94 0.20
CA PRO A 230 -22.93 11.02 -0.63
C PRO A 230 -22.30 11.73 -1.84
N GLY A 231 -21.08 11.30 -2.21
CA GLY A 231 -20.29 11.97 -3.25
C GLY A 231 -19.42 13.15 -2.77
N THR A 232 -19.58 13.60 -1.51
CA THR A 232 -18.66 14.56 -0.87
C THR A 232 -17.53 13.92 -0.07
N SER A 233 -17.53 12.59 0.01
CA SER A 233 -16.48 11.82 0.67
C SER A 233 -15.10 12.10 0.06
N ASP A 234 -14.05 11.87 0.86
CA ASP A 234 -12.68 12.14 0.46
C ASP A 234 -12.22 11.36 -0.76
N ARG A 235 -12.81 10.18 -1.00
CA ARG A 235 -12.36 9.20 -2.00
C ARG A 235 -10.87 8.87 -1.78
N THR A 236 -10.60 8.27 -0.62
CA THR A 236 -9.24 7.92 -0.20
C THR A 236 -8.73 6.73 -1.00
N TYR A 237 -7.51 6.84 -1.54
CA TYR A 237 -6.98 5.83 -2.45
C TYR A 237 -6.57 4.55 -1.72
N ASN A 238 -5.87 4.69 -0.60
CA ASN A 238 -5.45 3.54 0.20
C ASN A 238 -6.66 2.74 0.69
N GLY A 239 -7.67 3.39 1.26
CA GLY A 239 -8.82 2.71 1.84
C GLY A 239 -9.63 1.93 0.81
N MET A 240 -9.82 2.51 -0.38
CA MET A 240 -10.45 1.81 -1.50
C MET A 240 -9.66 0.56 -1.90
N VAL A 241 -8.34 0.68 -2.11
CA VAL A 241 -7.54 -0.49 -2.55
C VAL A 241 -7.41 -1.54 -1.45
N PHE A 242 -7.38 -1.14 -0.17
CA PHE A 242 -7.48 -2.10 0.94
C PHE A 242 -8.80 -2.87 0.94
N ALA A 243 -9.92 -2.21 0.67
CA ALA A 243 -11.19 -2.90 0.54
C ALA A 243 -11.21 -3.88 -0.65
N MET A 244 -10.56 -3.51 -1.77
CA MET A 244 -10.41 -4.37 -2.95
C MET A 244 -9.63 -5.66 -2.64
N LEU A 245 -8.71 -5.66 -1.68
CA LEU A 245 -8.03 -6.89 -1.24
C LEU A 245 -9.03 -7.92 -0.68
N GLY A 246 -10.05 -7.45 0.04
CA GLY A 246 -11.16 -8.28 0.52
C GLY A 246 -12.02 -8.83 -0.60
N LEU A 247 -12.35 -8.00 -1.59
CA LEU A 247 -13.06 -8.47 -2.78
C LEU A 247 -12.26 -9.54 -3.53
N TRP A 248 -10.95 -9.38 -3.68
CA TRP A 248 -10.09 -10.40 -4.28
C TRP A 248 -10.14 -11.71 -3.47
N ASP A 249 -9.93 -11.65 -2.14
CA ASP A 249 -9.96 -12.84 -1.27
C ASP A 249 -11.31 -13.57 -1.38
N TYR A 250 -12.41 -12.82 -1.41
CA TYR A 250 -13.77 -13.36 -1.52
C TYR A 250 -14.04 -13.97 -2.89
N VAL A 251 -13.68 -13.30 -3.99
CA VAL A 251 -13.82 -13.82 -5.37
C VAL A 251 -13.04 -15.13 -5.52
N ARG A 252 -11.78 -15.16 -5.08
CA ARG A 252 -10.93 -16.35 -5.21
C ARG A 252 -11.42 -17.54 -4.38
N THR A 253 -12.13 -17.28 -3.30
CA THR A 253 -12.62 -18.32 -2.39
C THR A 253 -14.00 -18.83 -2.75
N THR A 254 -14.88 -17.96 -3.26
CA THR A 254 -16.31 -18.26 -3.47
C THR A 254 -16.71 -18.34 -4.93
N GLY A 255 -15.96 -17.71 -5.84
CA GLY A 255 -16.39 -17.51 -7.22
C GLY A 255 -17.58 -16.56 -7.38
N ASN A 256 -17.94 -15.78 -6.36
CA ASN A 256 -19.11 -14.91 -6.39
C ASN A 256 -19.03 -13.86 -7.52
N ALA A 257 -20.02 -13.88 -8.41
CA ALA A 257 -20.05 -13.02 -9.59
C ALA A 257 -20.27 -11.53 -9.27
N LEU A 258 -21.02 -11.20 -8.21
CA LEU A 258 -21.21 -9.80 -7.79
C LEU A 258 -19.90 -9.24 -7.22
N ALA A 259 -19.17 -10.03 -6.43
CA ALA A 259 -17.86 -9.65 -5.93
C ALA A 259 -16.86 -9.42 -7.06
N ALA A 260 -16.89 -10.27 -8.10
CA ALA A 260 -16.05 -10.11 -9.28
C ALA A 260 -16.39 -8.82 -10.05
N ARG A 261 -17.68 -8.49 -10.20
CA ARG A 261 -18.11 -7.22 -10.79
C ARG A 261 -17.68 -6.00 -9.98
N LEU A 262 -17.83 -6.03 -8.65
CA LEU A 262 -17.36 -4.94 -7.78
C LEU A 262 -15.83 -4.79 -7.86
N TYR A 263 -15.10 -5.90 -7.93
CA TYR A 263 -13.64 -5.87 -8.07
C TYR A 263 -13.20 -5.24 -9.40
N ASP A 264 -13.84 -5.62 -10.52
CA ASP A 264 -13.60 -4.99 -11.84
C ASP A 264 -13.92 -3.48 -11.81
N GLY A 265 -15.09 -3.11 -11.30
CA GLY A 265 -15.50 -1.72 -11.18
C GLY A 265 -14.51 -0.89 -10.35
N ALA A 266 -14.05 -1.44 -9.22
CA ALA A 266 -13.08 -0.77 -8.37
C ALA A 266 -11.70 -0.64 -9.04
N CYS A 267 -11.22 -1.68 -9.75
CA CYS A 267 -9.99 -1.57 -10.55
C CYS A 267 -10.13 -0.50 -11.64
N THR A 268 -11.28 -0.45 -12.30
CA THR A 268 -11.61 0.52 -13.34
C THR A 268 -11.58 1.96 -12.82
N THR A 269 -12.15 2.21 -11.64
CA THR A 269 -12.07 3.51 -10.96
C THR A 269 -10.64 3.89 -10.60
N VAL A 270 -9.88 2.98 -10.00
CA VAL A 270 -8.49 3.25 -9.57
C VAL A 270 -7.59 3.56 -10.76
N ASP A 271 -7.75 2.82 -11.87
CA ASP A 271 -7.05 3.09 -13.13
C ASP A 271 -7.42 4.48 -13.68
N HIS A 272 -8.72 4.78 -13.77
CA HIS A 272 -9.22 6.05 -14.29
C HIS A 272 -8.70 7.26 -13.50
N TYR A 273 -8.76 7.20 -12.17
CA TYR A 273 -8.40 8.33 -11.31
C TYR A 273 -6.91 8.42 -10.96
N PHE A 274 -6.07 7.45 -11.36
CA PHE A 274 -4.62 7.48 -11.11
C PHE A 274 -3.93 8.83 -11.43
N PRO A 275 -4.23 9.53 -12.56
CA PRO A 275 -3.62 10.83 -12.84
C PRO A 275 -3.85 11.89 -11.75
N THR A 276 -4.96 11.79 -11.02
CA THR A 276 -5.30 12.73 -9.94
C THR A 276 -4.67 12.35 -8.60
N LEU A 277 -4.31 11.08 -8.40
CA LEU A 277 -3.48 10.60 -7.29
C LEU A 277 -2.02 11.09 -7.43
N ARG A 278 -1.52 11.13 -8.67
CA ARG A 278 -0.11 11.38 -8.95
C ARG A 278 0.29 12.84 -8.67
N ASN A 279 1.38 13.01 -7.94
CA ASN A 279 2.06 14.29 -7.76
C ASN A 279 3.48 14.15 -8.32
N ARG A 280 3.68 14.60 -9.56
CA ARG A 280 4.92 14.30 -10.30
C ARG A 280 6.15 14.77 -9.54
N ARG A 281 7.15 13.89 -9.42
CA ARG A 281 8.38 14.13 -8.65
C ARG A 281 8.13 14.46 -7.17
N TRP A 282 7.03 14.00 -6.58
CA TRP A 282 6.80 14.10 -5.14
C TRP A 282 5.85 13.02 -4.63
N ALA A 283 5.60 13.02 -3.32
CA ALA A 283 4.65 12.09 -2.71
C ALA A 283 3.25 12.30 -3.29
N SER A 284 2.61 11.20 -3.68
CA SER A 284 1.23 11.15 -4.14
C SER A 284 0.27 11.75 -3.10
N TYR A 285 -0.88 12.20 -3.59
CA TYR A 285 -1.96 12.67 -2.75
C TYR A 285 -2.63 11.52 -1.98
N TYR A 286 -3.21 11.81 -0.82
CA TYR A 286 -3.92 10.80 -0.04
C TYR A 286 -5.31 10.47 -0.59
N CYS A 287 -6.03 11.49 -1.06
CA CYS A 287 -7.41 11.38 -1.51
C CYS A 287 -7.69 12.32 -2.68
N LEU A 288 -8.79 12.07 -3.41
CA LEU A 288 -9.18 12.89 -4.56
C LEU A 288 -9.59 14.31 -4.14
N THR A 289 -10.32 14.43 -3.03
CA THR A 289 -10.97 15.69 -2.62
C THR A 289 -9.96 16.74 -2.16
N HIS A 290 -9.10 16.40 -1.20
CA HIS A 290 -8.19 17.37 -0.59
C HIS A 290 -6.85 17.53 -1.32
N ARG A 291 -6.41 16.49 -2.03
CA ARG A 291 -5.13 16.45 -2.73
C ARG A 291 -3.95 16.91 -1.84
N ILE A 292 -3.88 16.37 -0.63
CA ILE A 292 -2.77 16.64 0.30
C ILE A 292 -1.69 15.56 0.10
N PRO A 293 -0.43 15.94 -0.23
CA PRO A 293 0.67 14.98 -0.35
C PRO A 293 0.98 14.35 1.00
N THR A 294 1.13 13.03 1.04
CA THR A 294 1.44 12.34 2.30
C THR A 294 2.54 11.30 2.10
N PRO A 295 3.82 11.64 2.36
CA PRO A 295 4.96 10.75 2.14
C PRO A 295 4.85 9.38 2.81
N SER A 296 4.25 9.30 4.01
CA SER A 296 4.00 8.04 4.70
C SER A 296 3.05 7.11 3.93
N TYR A 297 1.98 7.65 3.34
CA TYR A 297 1.03 6.87 2.53
C TYR A 297 1.51 6.59 1.12
N HIS A 298 2.41 7.40 0.57
CA HIS A 298 2.93 7.17 -0.77
C HIS A 298 3.57 5.79 -0.95
N GLN A 299 4.29 5.30 0.06
CA GLN A 299 4.87 3.94 0.01
C GLN A 299 3.79 2.85 0.05
N HIS A 300 2.66 3.10 0.74
CA HIS A 300 1.51 2.22 0.66
C HIS A 300 0.91 2.21 -0.74
N HIS A 301 0.76 3.37 -1.41
CA HIS A 301 0.27 3.42 -2.79
C HIS A 301 1.18 2.63 -3.74
N ILE A 302 2.50 2.75 -3.64
CA ILE A 302 3.43 1.94 -4.46
C ILE A 302 3.18 0.43 -4.23
N SER A 303 3.10 -0.03 -2.97
CA SER A 303 2.84 -1.46 -2.69
C SER A 303 1.48 -1.91 -3.21
N LEU A 304 0.44 -1.10 -3.00
CA LEU A 304 -0.93 -1.42 -3.38
C LEU A 304 -1.11 -1.52 -4.91
N TYR A 305 -0.57 -0.56 -5.69
CA TYR A 305 -0.62 -0.63 -7.15
C TYR A 305 0.17 -1.83 -7.71
N ARG A 306 1.30 -2.17 -7.08
CA ARG A 306 2.05 -3.39 -7.42
C ARG A 306 1.24 -4.66 -7.13
N GLN A 307 0.50 -4.70 -6.03
CA GLN A 307 -0.42 -5.81 -5.74
C GLN A 307 -1.58 -5.88 -6.74
N LEU A 308 -2.13 -4.74 -7.19
CA LEU A 308 -3.15 -4.72 -8.25
C LEU A 308 -2.63 -5.28 -9.57
N HIS A 309 -1.38 -4.99 -9.94
CA HIS A 309 -0.74 -5.66 -11.09
C HIS A 309 -0.71 -7.18 -10.90
N TRP A 310 -0.30 -7.67 -9.74
CA TRP A 310 -0.29 -9.10 -9.47
C TRP A 310 -1.69 -9.70 -9.62
N GLN A 311 -2.67 -9.10 -8.95
CA GLN A 311 -4.03 -9.62 -8.90
C GLN A 311 -4.77 -9.55 -10.24
N THR A 312 -4.46 -8.59 -11.10
CA THR A 312 -5.18 -8.40 -12.37
C THR A 312 -4.40 -8.87 -13.60
N GLY A 313 -3.08 -9.01 -13.47
CA GLY A 313 -2.18 -9.21 -14.60
C GLY A 313 -1.94 -7.97 -15.45
N SER A 314 -2.58 -6.84 -15.15
CA SER A 314 -2.53 -5.66 -16.00
C SER A 314 -1.18 -4.95 -15.90
N PRO A 315 -0.49 -4.68 -17.03
CA PRO A 315 0.73 -3.89 -17.03
C PRO A 315 0.48 -2.42 -16.68
N ARG A 316 -0.77 -1.93 -16.76
CA ARG A 316 -1.13 -0.55 -16.39
C ARG A 316 -0.83 -0.26 -14.92
N PHE A 317 -1.28 -1.14 -14.02
CA PHE A 317 -0.99 -0.97 -12.58
C PHE A 317 0.50 -1.09 -12.24
N ALA A 318 1.25 -1.90 -12.99
CA ALA A 318 2.70 -1.98 -12.83
C ALA A 318 3.37 -0.67 -13.28
N HIS A 319 2.97 -0.13 -14.43
CA HIS A 319 3.46 1.16 -14.90
C HIS A 319 3.14 2.28 -13.90
N MET A 320 1.92 2.30 -13.36
CA MET A 320 1.52 3.25 -12.31
C MET A 320 2.39 3.13 -11.05
N SER A 321 2.68 1.91 -10.59
CA SER A 321 3.61 1.66 -9.49
C SER A 321 5.02 2.18 -9.79
N ASP A 322 5.50 2.03 -11.02
CA ASP A 322 6.81 2.54 -11.44
C ASP A 322 6.86 4.06 -11.41
N LEU A 323 5.82 4.72 -11.92
CA LEU A 323 5.69 6.17 -11.90
C LEU A 323 5.70 6.71 -10.46
N LEU A 324 4.96 6.08 -9.55
CA LEU A 324 4.96 6.46 -8.13
C LEU A 324 6.36 6.25 -7.51
N THR A 325 6.99 5.11 -7.77
CA THR A 325 8.34 4.81 -7.29
C THR A 325 9.35 5.85 -7.76
N ASP A 326 9.23 6.31 -9.01
CA ASP A 326 10.10 7.35 -9.56
C ASP A 326 9.77 8.73 -8.99
N ASP A 327 8.50 9.02 -8.74
CA ASP A 327 8.07 10.29 -8.18
C ASP A 327 8.58 10.50 -6.75
N HIS A 328 8.48 9.51 -5.86
CA HIS A 328 9.00 9.62 -4.49
C HIS A 328 9.43 8.26 -3.91
N PRO A 329 10.65 7.79 -4.26
CA PRO A 329 11.14 6.49 -3.80
C PRO A 329 11.32 6.44 -2.29
N SER A 330 11.18 5.25 -1.68
CA SER A 330 11.53 5.03 -0.28
C SER A 330 12.96 5.51 0.02
N GLY A 331 13.10 6.27 1.10
CA GLY A 331 14.37 6.87 1.52
C GLY A 331 15.35 5.92 2.20
N LEU A 332 14.86 4.74 2.61
CA LEU A 332 15.59 3.81 3.45
C LEU A 332 16.65 3.05 2.67
N LEU A 333 17.86 3.01 3.22
CA LEU A 333 18.96 2.18 2.74
C LEU A 333 19.35 1.18 3.83
N PRO A 334 19.76 -0.05 3.45
CA PRO A 334 20.52 -0.91 4.34
C PRO A 334 21.75 -0.20 4.91
N GLU A 335 22.11 -0.53 6.14
CA GLU A 335 23.32 -0.02 6.77
C GLU A 335 24.57 -0.32 5.92
N GLY A 336 25.48 0.66 5.82
CA GLY A 336 26.72 0.51 5.06
C GLY A 336 26.53 0.52 3.53
N SER A 337 25.38 0.96 3.02
CA SER A 337 25.09 1.00 1.59
C SER A 337 26.15 1.80 0.79
N PRO A 338 26.88 1.17 -0.15
CA PRO A 338 28.03 1.79 -0.82
C PRO A 338 27.65 2.75 -1.95
N VAL A 339 28.14 3.98 -1.88
CA VAL A 339 28.02 5.00 -2.92
C VAL A 339 29.40 5.29 -3.53
N VAL A 340 29.45 5.31 -4.85
CA VAL A 340 30.63 5.70 -5.63
C VAL A 340 30.53 7.16 -6.03
N LEU A 341 31.56 7.93 -5.67
CA LEU A 341 31.83 9.26 -6.16
C LEU A 341 33.01 9.19 -7.13
N ALA A 342 32.77 9.40 -8.43
CA ALA A 342 33.81 9.39 -9.46
C ALA A 342 34.87 10.46 -9.20
N ALA A 343 36.08 10.29 -9.75
CA ALA A 343 37.10 11.35 -9.73
C ALA A 343 36.56 12.66 -10.34
N GLY A 344 37.07 13.78 -9.83
CA GLY A 344 36.70 15.13 -10.25
C GLY A 344 35.75 15.85 -9.30
N ARG A 345 35.07 16.87 -9.83
CA ARG A 345 34.28 17.83 -9.04
C ARG A 345 32.89 17.30 -8.66
N HIS A 346 32.51 17.45 -7.40
CA HIS A 346 31.17 17.20 -6.87
C HIS A 346 30.68 18.40 -6.07
N VAL A 347 29.37 18.65 -6.10
CA VAL A 347 28.74 19.61 -5.19
C VAL A 347 28.01 18.82 -4.11
N LEU A 348 28.34 19.11 -2.87
CA LEU A 348 27.73 18.51 -1.69
C LEU A 348 26.87 19.55 -0.98
N TYR A 349 25.77 19.10 -0.40
CA TYR A 349 24.78 19.96 0.25
C TYR A 349 24.54 19.56 1.71
N ARG A 350 24.12 20.52 2.52
CA ARG A 350 23.38 20.25 3.77
C ARG A 350 21.96 20.75 3.58
N TYR A 351 20.99 19.88 3.79
CA TYR A 351 19.58 20.23 3.77
C TYR A 351 19.04 20.22 5.19
N ASP A 352 18.04 21.05 5.46
CA ASP A 352 17.30 21.04 6.71
C ASP A 352 16.30 19.89 6.69
N THR A 353 16.72 18.76 7.26
CA THR A 353 15.97 17.50 7.28
C THR A 353 15.63 17.09 8.72
N GLY A 354 14.88 16.00 8.89
CA GLY A 354 14.88 15.25 10.14
C GLY A 354 16.29 14.81 10.55
N ALA A 355 16.50 14.50 11.83
CA ALA A 355 17.82 14.12 12.37
C ALA A 355 18.40 12.87 11.68
N ASP A 356 17.53 11.95 11.31
CA ASP A 356 17.80 10.73 10.56
C ASP A 356 17.97 10.96 9.04
N GLY A 357 17.71 12.19 8.57
CA GLY A 357 17.76 12.57 7.16
C GLY A 357 16.41 12.56 6.47
N ASP A 358 15.32 12.17 7.13
CA ASP A 358 13.99 12.11 6.52
C ASP A 358 13.39 13.49 6.25
N PHE A 359 12.36 13.53 5.41
CA PHE A 359 11.66 14.77 5.10
C PHE A 359 10.84 15.23 6.32
N ALA A 360 10.98 16.50 6.70
CA ALA A 360 10.14 17.15 7.70
C ALA A 360 9.46 18.36 7.05
N ALA A 361 8.12 18.36 7.03
CA ALA A 361 7.34 19.38 6.32
C ALA A 361 7.67 20.81 6.75
N ALA A 362 7.87 21.04 8.05
CA ALA A 362 8.24 22.35 8.61
C ALA A 362 9.62 22.85 8.15
N LYS A 363 10.50 21.96 7.68
CA LYS A 363 11.87 22.29 7.25
C LYS A 363 12.01 22.39 5.72
N GLY A 364 11.15 21.70 4.98
CA GLY A 364 11.02 21.84 3.53
C GLY A 364 12.27 21.45 2.72
N ASP A 365 13.21 20.70 3.30
CA ASP A 365 14.55 20.47 2.73
C ASP A 365 15.25 21.77 2.31
N ALA A 366 15.12 22.84 3.12
CA ALA A 366 15.82 24.09 2.88
C ALA A 366 17.33 23.84 2.79
N GLU A 367 18.01 24.51 1.86
CA GLU A 367 19.45 24.37 1.74
C GLU A 367 20.14 25.20 2.84
N LEU A 368 20.88 24.53 3.71
CA LEU A 368 21.62 25.14 4.81
C LEU A 368 23.06 25.49 4.41
N ALA A 369 23.67 24.68 3.57
CA ALA A 369 25.01 24.90 3.07
C ALA A 369 25.25 24.15 1.75
N ARG A 370 26.19 24.65 0.95
CA ARG A 370 26.76 23.94 -0.19
C ARG A 370 28.28 24.04 -0.18
N ARG A 371 28.97 23.02 -0.69
CA ARG A 371 30.40 23.09 -0.97
C ARG A 371 30.77 22.27 -2.19
N THR A 372 31.82 22.71 -2.85
CA THR A 372 32.43 21.96 -3.96
C THR A 372 33.60 21.15 -3.42
N VAL A 373 33.64 19.87 -3.75
CA VAL A 373 34.78 18.98 -3.45
C VAL A 373 35.35 18.43 -4.74
N SER A 374 36.68 18.39 -4.85
CA SER A 374 37.39 17.79 -5.97
C SER A 374 38.08 16.52 -5.49
N LEU A 375 37.65 15.37 -6.00
CA LEU A 375 38.20 14.08 -5.64
C LEU A 375 39.30 13.69 -6.64
N PRO A 376 40.56 13.47 -6.21
CA PRO A 376 41.65 13.15 -7.13
C PRO A 376 41.52 11.76 -7.76
N ARG A 377 40.70 10.89 -7.15
CA ARG A 377 40.40 9.54 -7.61
C ARG A 377 38.96 9.20 -7.29
N THR A 378 38.43 8.16 -7.93
CA THR A 378 37.13 7.59 -7.58
C THR A 378 37.17 7.11 -6.13
N THR A 379 36.19 7.56 -5.35
CA THR A 379 36.08 7.30 -3.92
C THR A 379 34.81 6.52 -3.64
N ARG A 380 34.89 5.56 -2.71
CA ARG A 380 33.72 4.86 -2.15
C ARG A 380 33.43 5.44 -0.77
N VAL A 381 32.18 5.79 -0.55
CA VAL A 381 31.62 6.18 0.75
C VAL A 381 30.39 5.32 1.02
N THR A 382 29.82 5.43 2.21
CA THR A 382 28.54 4.82 2.56
C THR A 382 27.47 5.90 2.73
N ALA A 383 26.21 5.51 2.58
CA ALA A 383 25.07 6.39 2.79
C ALA A 383 23.97 5.69 3.59
N ASN A 384 23.31 6.45 4.47
CA ASN A 384 22.18 5.96 5.28
C ASN A 384 20.80 6.35 4.72
N ARG A 385 20.76 7.21 3.70
CA ARG A 385 19.54 7.62 3.00
C ARG A 385 19.79 7.78 1.50
N ARG A 386 18.82 7.37 0.69
CA ARG A 386 18.67 7.72 -0.74
C ARG A 386 17.24 8.20 -0.95
N ARG A 387 17.02 9.50 -1.02
CA ARG A 387 15.65 10.02 -1.23
C ARG A 387 15.62 11.20 -2.17
N ARG A 388 14.42 11.49 -2.68
CA ARG A 388 14.15 12.74 -3.36
C ARG A 388 14.22 13.90 -2.36
N ILE A 389 14.95 14.93 -2.74
CA ILE A 389 14.97 16.22 -2.03
C ILE A 389 13.89 17.11 -2.63
N MET A 390 13.10 17.78 -1.79
CA MET A 390 12.00 18.65 -2.24
C MET A 390 12.47 19.66 -3.29
N GLY A 391 11.73 19.73 -4.41
CA GLY A 391 12.04 20.60 -5.55
C GLY A 391 13.30 20.22 -6.34
N ARG A 392 13.93 19.07 -6.04
CA ARG A 392 15.22 18.65 -6.58
C ARG A 392 15.22 17.17 -6.99
N GLY A 393 16.40 16.65 -7.31
CA GLY A 393 16.63 15.25 -7.66
C GLY A 393 16.69 14.30 -6.46
N VAL A 394 17.03 13.05 -6.74
CA VAL A 394 17.41 12.06 -5.71
C VAL A 394 18.83 12.36 -5.24
N ALA A 395 19.08 12.22 -3.93
CA ALA A 395 20.39 12.41 -3.34
C ALA A 395 20.67 11.35 -2.27
N TYR A 396 21.96 11.13 -2.01
CA TYR A 396 22.47 10.24 -0.97
C TYR A 396 22.96 11.07 0.21
N ARG A 397 22.54 10.72 1.43
CA ARG A 397 23.15 11.27 2.65
C ARG A 397 24.35 10.43 3.04
N ILE A 398 25.55 10.98 2.86
CA ILE A 398 26.81 10.31 3.19
C ILE A 398 26.90 10.14 4.72
N ASP A 399 27.29 8.96 5.20
CA ASP A 399 27.43 8.67 6.63
C ASP A 399 28.85 8.20 7.04
N SER A 400 29.80 8.19 6.10
CA SER A 400 31.21 7.88 6.38
C SER A 400 32.20 8.90 5.80
N GLY A 401 33.42 8.86 6.33
CA GLY A 401 34.55 9.67 5.89
C GLY A 401 34.37 11.19 6.14
N ALA A 402 35.21 12.00 5.47
CA ALA A 402 35.27 13.46 5.65
C ALA A 402 34.01 14.22 5.17
N HIS A 403 33.04 13.50 4.60
CA HIS A 403 31.82 14.07 4.06
C HIS A 403 30.56 13.54 4.75
N ALA A 404 30.69 12.84 5.87
CA ALA A 404 29.56 12.42 6.69
C ALA A 404 28.62 13.60 7.02
N GLY A 405 27.32 13.35 6.89
CA GLY A 405 26.24 14.33 7.05
C GLY A 405 25.97 15.22 5.82
N TRP A 406 26.78 15.14 4.76
CA TRP A 406 26.53 15.87 3.51
C TRP A 406 25.75 15.02 2.51
N TRP A 407 24.96 15.69 1.67
CA TRP A 407 24.17 15.10 0.60
C TRP A 407 24.89 15.22 -0.74
N ALA A 408 24.98 14.13 -1.49
CA ALA A 408 25.47 14.09 -2.86
C ALA A 408 24.32 13.75 -3.81
N GLY A 409 24.09 14.56 -4.85
CA GLY A 409 23.05 14.30 -5.84
C GLY A 409 23.35 13.04 -6.67
N GLU A 410 22.36 12.17 -6.84
CA GLU A 410 22.46 10.99 -7.70
C GLU A 410 22.61 11.44 -9.15
N SER A 411 23.65 10.96 -9.83
CA SER A 411 23.97 11.31 -11.20
C SER A 411 24.84 10.21 -11.81
N HIS A 412 24.23 9.25 -12.49
CA HIS A 412 24.99 8.22 -13.20
C HIS A 412 25.86 8.84 -14.33
N PRO A 413 27.13 8.43 -14.50
CA PRO A 413 27.91 7.52 -13.67
C PRO A 413 28.69 8.24 -12.54
N ARG A 414 28.60 9.57 -12.40
CA ARG A 414 29.43 10.35 -11.47
C ARG A 414 29.18 10.07 -9.98
N CYS A 415 27.93 9.94 -9.56
CA CYS A 415 27.53 9.74 -8.17
C CYS A 415 26.42 8.68 -8.16
N ARG A 416 26.72 7.47 -7.69
CA ARG A 416 25.81 6.32 -7.86
C ARG A 416 25.94 5.31 -6.75
N LEU A 417 24.82 4.71 -6.41
CA LEU A 417 24.71 3.63 -5.44
C LEU A 417 25.02 2.27 -6.11
N LEU A 418 25.85 1.45 -5.46
CA LEU A 418 26.22 0.11 -5.94
C LEU A 418 25.35 -0.97 -5.34
N GLY A 419 24.90 -1.91 -6.16
CA GLY A 419 24.00 -2.99 -5.76
C GLY A 419 22.58 -2.75 -6.29
N GLU A 420 21.66 -3.61 -5.83
CA GLU A 420 20.26 -3.58 -6.21
C GLU A 420 19.41 -2.93 -5.11
N TYR A 421 18.59 -1.93 -5.45
CA TYR A 421 17.75 -1.21 -4.50
C TYR A 421 16.33 -0.98 -5.01
N LEU A 422 15.36 -1.10 -4.10
CA LEU A 422 13.93 -1.00 -4.39
C LEU A 422 13.48 -2.02 -5.47
N PRO A 423 13.81 -3.31 -5.32
CA PRO A 423 13.39 -4.30 -6.29
C PRO A 423 11.86 -4.42 -6.31
N SER A 424 11.31 -4.41 -7.52
CA SER A 424 9.90 -4.63 -7.81
C SER A 424 9.77 -5.79 -8.77
N ASP A 425 9.25 -6.91 -8.29
CA ASP A 425 8.97 -8.09 -9.11
C ASP A 425 7.60 -7.95 -9.80
N TYR A 426 7.54 -8.29 -11.08
CA TYR A 426 6.32 -8.35 -11.87
C TYR A 426 5.89 -9.78 -12.07
N ARG A 427 4.61 -10.03 -11.78
CA ARG A 427 3.95 -11.32 -12.00
C ARG A 427 2.53 -11.03 -12.45
N PRO A 428 2.14 -11.34 -13.69
CA PRO A 428 2.98 -11.91 -14.77
C PRO A 428 4.14 -10.98 -15.15
N GLY A 429 5.15 -11.54 -15.83
CA GLY A 429 6.21 -10.73 -16.42
C GLY A 429 5.64 -9.73 -17.42
N ARG A 430 6.35 -8.61 -17.61
CA ARG A 430 5.98 -7.51 -18.50
C ARG A 430 6.82 -7.54 -19.77
N THR A 431 6.45 -6.71 -20.75
CA THR A 431 7.17 -6.58 -22.01
C THR A 431 7.88 -5.24 -22.09
N LEU A 432 9.15 -5.26 -22.48
CA LEU A 432 9.88 -4.07 -22.90
C LEU A 432 10.19 -4.14 -24.40
N THR A 433 10.26 -2.98 -25.04
CA THR A 433 10.52 -2.81 -26.47
C THR A 433 11.79 -1.99 -26.65
N PHE A 434 12.78 -2.60 -27.31
CA PHE A 434 13.96 -1.92 -27.81
C PHE A 434 13.60 -1.06 -29.03
N PRO A 435 14.01 0.22 -29.08
CA PRO A 435 13.79 1.08 -30.24
C PRO A 435 14.59 0.62 -31.47
N ALA A 436 14.00 0.75 -32.65
CA ALA A 436 14.65 0.46 -33.93
C ALA A 436 15.86 1.39 -34.17
N GLY A 437 16.94 0.86 -34.73
CA GLY A 437 18.11 1.62 -35.18
C GLY A 437 18.95 2.27 -34.06
N ARG A 438 18.62 2.03 -32.79
CA ARG A 438 19.37 2.59 -31.65
C ARG A 438 20.16 1.49 -30.94
N ALA A 439 21.45 1.76 -30.73
CA ALA A 439 22.28 0.92 -29.90
C ALA A 439 21.88 1.09 -28.42
N VAL A 440 21.58 -0.02 -27.75
CA VAL A 440 21.19 -0.07 -26.34
C VAL A 440 22.16 -0.97 -25.58
N ALA A 441 22.69 -0.46 -24.48
CA ALA A 441 23.59 -1.22 -23.60
C ALA A 441 22.78 -2.03 -22.58
N CYS A 442 23.08 -3.31 -22.50
CA CYS A 442 22.56 -4.25 -21.53
C CYS A 442 23.72 -4.74 -20.65
N HIS A 443 23.53 -4.74 -19.34
CA HIS A 443 24.59 -5.06 -18.38
C HIS A 443 24.23 -6.27 -17.51
N ARG A 444 25.21 -7.10 -17.17
CA ARG A 444 25.12 -8.00 -16.02
C ARG A 444 25.90 -7.41 -14.87
N TYR A 445 25.38 -7.58 -13.67
CA TYR A 445 26.01 -7.10 -12.44
C TYR A 445 26.38 -8.28 -11.55
N GLY A 446 27.55 -8.21 -10.92
CA GLY A 446 27.99 -9.15 -9.89
C GLY A 446 27.34 -8.85 -8.55
N ALA A 447 27.60 -9.72 -7.55
CA ALA A 447 27.06 -9.57 -6.20
C ALA A 447 27.55 -8.28 -5.49
N ASP A 448 28.70 -7.75 -5.88
CA ASP A 448 29.27 -6.50 -5.38
C ASP A 448 28.72 -5.24 -6.11
N GLY A 449 27.74 -5.43 -7.00
CA GLY A 449 27.13 -4.36 -7.79
C GLY A 449 27.99 -3.86 -8.95
N THR A 450 29.13 -4.49 -9.24
CA THR A 450 29.96 -4.13 -10.39
C THR A 450 29.45 -4.77 -11.68
N ALA A 451 29.61 -4.08 -12.82
CA ALA A 451 29.23 -4.66 -14.11
C ALA A 451 30.22 -5.77 -14.49
N THR A 452 29.74 -7.01 -14.61
CA THR A 452 30.53 -8.19 -14.96
C THR A 452 30.51 -8.48 -16.47
N ALA A 453 29.49 -8.01 -17.18
CA ALA A 453 29.43 -8.06 -18.63
C ALA A 453 28.60 -6.91 -19.19
N THR A 454 28.96 -6.43 -20.37
CA THR A 454 28.15 -5.48 -21.14
C THR A 454 27.94 -6.03 -22.54
N ARG A 455 26.70 -6.00 -23.02
CA ARG A 455 26.35 -6.29 -24.42
C ARG A 455 25.62 -5.08 -24.97
N THR A 456 26.10 -4.57 -26.10
CA THR A 456 25.38 -3.55 -26.84
C THR A 456 24.61 -4.24 -27.95
N VAL A 457 23.31 -4.02 -28.00
CA VAL A 457 22.43 -4.57 -29.04
C VAL A 457 21.83 -3.43 -29.86
N ALA A 458 21.58 -3.68 -31.13
CA ALA A 458 20.82 -2.80 -32.01
C ALA A 458 19.95 -3.69 -32.88
N PHE A 459 18.73 -3.25 -33.16
CA PHE A 459 17.76 -3.98 -33.96
C PHE A 459 17.29 -3.11 -35.11
N ASP A 460 17.20 -3.67 -36.33
CA ASP A 460 16.72 -2.94 -37.51
C ASP A 460 15.26 -2.50 -37.39
N ARG A 461 14.50 -3.20 -36.54
CA ARG A 461 13.10 -2.92 -36.19
C ARG A 461 12.94 -2.93 -34.68
N ALA A 462 11.84 -2.36 -34.18
CA ALA A 462 11.52 -2.47 -32.77
C ALA A 462 11.46 -3.95 -32.36
N SER A 463 12.06 -4.27 -31.21
CA SER A 463 12.21 -5.67 -30.76
C SER A 463 11.75 -5.80 -29.32
N ASP A 464 10.90 -6.77 -29.05
CA ASP A 464 10.37 -7.00 -27.70
C ASP A 464 11.20 -8.02 -26.92
N ALA A 465 11.21 -7.86 -25.60
CA ALA A 465 11.73 -8.85 -24.67
C ALA A 465 10.90 -8.86 -23.38
N PRO A 466 10.67 -10.04 -22.77
CA PRO A 466 10.02 -10.11 -21.47
C PRO A 466 10.98 -9.64 -20.38
N PHE A 467 10.47 -8.93 -19.38
CA PHE A 467 11.18 -8.55 -18.15
C PHE A 467 10.30 -8.83 -16.93
N ASP A 468 10.93 -9.27 -15.84
CA ASP A 468 10.20 -9.74 -14.65
C ASP A 468 10.52 -8.93 -13.39
N ARG A 469 11.43 -7.96 -13.50
CA ARG A 469 11.88 -7.16 -12.35
C ARG A 469 12.36 -5.79 -12.79
N ARG A 470 12.05 -4.78 -11.98
CA ARG A 470 12.61 -3.43 -12.05
C ARG A 470 13.29 -3.10 -10.75
N SER A 471 14.43 -2.41 -10.81
CA SER A 471 15.16 -1.98 -9.61
C SER A 471 16.03 -0.77 -9.92
N VAL A 472 16.49 -0.07 -8.90
CA VAL A 472 17.62 0.86 -9.03
C VAL A 472 18.90 0.02 -8.99
N VAL A 473 19.65 0.04 -10.07
CA VAL A 473 20.96 -0.63 -10.18
C VAL A 473 21.94 0.37 -10.76
N ASP A 474 23.11 0.49 -10.14
CA ASP A 474 24.16 1.44 -10.54
C ASP A 474 23.67 2.90 -10.60
N GLY A 475 22.82 3.27 -9.62
CA GLY A 475 22.27 4.62 -9.43
C GLY A 475 21.21 5.06 -10.45
N ARG A 476 20.57 4.13 -11.17
CA ARG A 476 19.51 4.44 -12.15
C ARG A 476 18.46 3.31 -12.23
N PRO A 477 17.22 3.57 -12.67
CA PRO A 477 16.21 2.54 -12.84
C PRO A 477 16.55 1.60 -14.01
N MET A 478 16.56 0.31 -13.73
CA MET A 478 16.90 -0.76 -14.67
C MET A 478 15.81 -1.83 -14.68
N CYS A 479 15.60 -2.46 -15.82
CA CYS A 479 14.70 -3.59 -16.03
C CYS A 479 15.51 -4.87 -16.30
N ARG A 480 15.22 -5.96 -15.59
CA ARG A 480 15.87 -7.25 -15.78
C ARG A 480 15.13 -8.08 -16.83
N ILE A 481 15.79 -8.33 -17.95
CA ILE A 481 15.26 -9.15 -19.04
C ILE A 481 15.19 -10.61 -18.57
N ALA A 482 14.02 -11.22 -18.71
CA ALA A 482 13.70 -12.54 -18.18
C ALA A 482 13.84 -13.66 -19.22
N GLY A 483 13.93 -13.34 -20.51
CA GLY A 483 13.94 -14.33 -21.59
C GLY A 483 14.81 -13.95 -22.80
N GLY A 484 14.99 -14.91 -23.71
CA GLY A 484 15.80 -14.74 -24.92
C GLY A 484 17.31 -14.64 -24.67
N ALA A 485 18.05 -14.20 -25.69
CA ALA A 485 19.52 -14.13 -25.65
C ALA A 485 20.09 -13.15 -24.62
N LEU A 486 19.24 -12.24 -24.11
CA LEU A 486 19.57 -11.24 -23.08
C LEU A 486 19.04 -11.62 -21.70
N ALA A 487 18.57 -12.85 -21.48
CA ALA A 487 18.10 -13.29 -20.17
C ALA A 487 19.15 -13.02 -19.05
N GLY A 488 18.70 -12.42 -17.96
CA GLY A 488 19.52 -12.00 -16.81
C GLY A 488 20.29 -10.70 -17.02
N TYR A 489 20.23 -10.07 -18.19
CA TYR A 489 20.77 -8.72 -18.38
C TYR A 489 19.79 -7.65 -17.89
N TRP A 490 20.35 -6.57 -17.38
CA TRP A 490 19.65 -5.35 -17.00
C TRP A 490 19.79 -4.31 -18.12
N VAL A 491 18.68 -3.68 -18.48
CA VAL A 491 18.64 -2.55 -19.42
C VAL A 491 18.13 -1.32 -18.70
N HIS A 492 18.67 -0.14 -19.03
CA HIS A 492 18.21 1.11 -18.44
C HIS A 492 16.81 1.43 -18.93
N ALA A 493 15.90 1.71 -17.98
CA ALA A 493 14.49 1.92 -18.27
C ALA A 493 14.25 3.13 -19.20
N GLY A 494 15.16 4.10 -19.25
CA GLY A 494 15.08 5.25 -20.17
C GLY A 494 15.57 4.97 -21.61
N ASP A 495 16.12 3.79 -21.88
CA ASP A 495 16.58 3.39 -23.21
C ASP A 495 15.60 2.44 -23.94
N VAL A 496 14.50 2.05 -23.27
CA VAL A 496 13.45 1.16 -23.77
C VAL A 496 12.07 1.72 -23.45
N VAL A 497 11.04 1.20 -24.12
CA VAL A 497 9.63 1.43 -23.76
C VAL A 497 9.10 0.20 -23.04
N THR A 498 8.23 0.36 -22.04
CA THR A 498 7.56 -0.77 -21.37
C THR A 498 6.08 -0.78 -21.72
N ASP A 499 5.41 -1.93 -21.66
CA ASP A 499 3.95 -2.00 -21.76
C ASP A 499 3.20 -1.21 -20.67
N GLY A 500 1.90 -0.99 -20.85
CA GLY A 500 1.03 -0.42 -19.80
C GLY A 500 1.00 1.11 -19.68
N HIS A 501 1.62 1.83 -20.62
CA HIS A 501 1.53 3.30 -20.71
C HIS A 501 0.11 3.82 -20.97
#